data_AF-A0A8X6TRJ5-F1
#
_entry.id   AF-A0A8X6TRJ5-F1
#
_cell.length_a   1.000
_cell.length_b   1.000
_cell.length_c   1.000
_cell.angle_alpha   90.00
_cell.angle_beta   90.00
_cell.angle_gamma   90.00
#
_symmetry.space_group_name_H-M   'P 1'
#
loop_
_entity.id
_entity.type
_entity.pdbx_description
1 polymer ?
#
loop_
_entity_poly.entity_id
_entity_poly.type
_entity_poly.pdbx_seq_one_letter_code
_entity_poly.pdbx_strand_id
1 'polypeptide(L)'
;MKDNVYKVNDELIFRETEFGWVAGGRLQENKNNNNLSCYLLKDDDSVEDTLKLFFELESLGIKDDPYYHKDDQAMNIFKETMQFNNERYVVELPFLKNWKELSDNFSVAKQRFQNLWRRLQRDKILHSQYLETIQDYLNQGIIEKVKNTEANIHKQVYYLPHQTIKREGRVTTSTSIVFDAASHQTNELSLNDCLWPGPNLNPNLLDVLISFRLNRIAISSDIRPAFLQICLANKHKDTVRFLWKERMEMRKWISNDTTLMSQWAAKGFDTYPVDTSVSLGSNKTKIVHNCIKCFK
;
A
#
# COMPACT_ATOMS: atom_id res chain seq x y z
N MET A 1 -3.32 26.30 -32.43
CA MET A 1 -4.77 26.41 -32.68
C MET A 1 -5.08 27.88 -32.90
N LYS A 2 -6.03 28.23 -33.76
CA LYS A 2 -6.50 29.63 -33.84
C LYS A 2 -7.35 29.86 -32.60
N ASP A 3 -6.88 30.67 -31.66
CA ASP A 3 -7.60 30.98 -30.43
C ASP A 3 -8.87 31.77 -30.79
N ASN A 4 -10.00 31.06 -30.91
CA ASN A 4 -11.29 31.68 -31.12
C ASN A 4 -11.70 32.35 -29.81
N VAL A 5 -11.56 33.68 -29.78
CA VAL A 5 -11.96 34.53 -28.66
C VAL A 5 -13.16 35.36 -29.09
N TYR A 6 -14.30 35.16 -28.42
CA TYR A 6 -15.51 35.93 -28.63
C TYR A 6 -15.73 36.88 -27.45
N LYS A 7 -15.55 38.18 -27.68
CA LYS A 7 -15.78 39.21 -26.65
C LYS A 7 -17.23 39.69 -26.72
N VAL A 8 -17.97 39.53 -25.63
CA VAL A 8 -19.34 40.06 -25.52
C VAL A 8 -19.31 41.53 -25.13
N ASN A 9 -18.41 41.89 -24.22
CA ASN A 9 -18.05 43.26 -23.84
C ASN A 9 -16.63 43.27 -23.23
N ASP A 10 -16.17 44.42 -22.73
CA ASP A 10 -14.83 44.53 -22.11
C ASP A 10 -14.69 43.69 -20.82
N GLU A 11 -15.80 43.25 -20.24
CA GLU A 11 -15.83 42.52 -18.97
C GLU A 11 -16.14 41.03 -19.11
N LEU A 12 -16.62 40.55 -20.27
CA LEU A 12 -17.06 39.18 -20.49
C LEU A 12 -16.57 38.65 -21.85
N ILE A 13 -15.78 37.58 -21.78
CA ILE A 13 -15.07 36.98 -22.91
C ILE A 13 -15.28 35.48 -22.90
N PHE A 14 -15.59 34.90 -24.05
CA PHE A 14 -15.62 33.47 -24.27
C PHE A 14 -14.37 33.03 -25.03
N ARG A 15 -13.71 31.98 -24.55
CA ARG A 15 -12.55 31.36 -25.20
C ARG A 15 -12.80 29.90 -25.48
N GLU A 16 -12.50 29.48 -26.69
CA GLU A 16 -12.52 28.06 -27.06
C GLU A 16 -11.26 27.37 -26.55
N THR A 17 -11.44 26.28 -25.79
CA THR A 17 -10.36 25.42 -25.28
C THR A 17 -10.52 24.00 -25.85
N GLU A 18 -9.53 23.13 -25.66
CA GLU A 18 -9.63 21.71 -26.04
C GLU A 18 -10.79 20.98 -25.33
N PHE A 19 -11.31 21.53 -24.24
CA PHE A 19 -12.44 20.99 -23.47
C PHE A 19 -13.77 21.73 -23.75
N GLY A 20 -13.80 22.63 -24.73
CA GLY A 20 -14.98 23.42 -25.11
C GLY A 20 -14.88 24.91 -24.75
N TRP A 21 -15.99 25.63 -24.90
CA TRP A 21 -16.07 27.06 -24.68
C TRP A 21 -16.13 27.40 -23.20
N VAL A 22 -15.23 28.29 -22.76
CA VAL A 22 -15.14 28.78 -21.38
C VAL A 22 -15.45 30.27 -21.36
N ALA A 23 -16.38 30.68 -20.48
CA ALA A 23 -16.67 32.08 -20.21
C ALA A 23 -15.75 32.61 -19.10
N GLY A 24 -15.12 33.75 -19.34
CA GLY A 24 -14.28 34.45 -18.36
C GLY A 24 -14.66 35.93 -18.33
N GLY A 25 -14.72 36.50 -17.13
CA GLY A 25 -15.09 37.89 -16.98
C GLY A 25 -15.05 38.39 -15.54
N ARG A 26 -15.14 39.70 -15.36
CA ARG A 26 -15.14 40.32 -14.04
C ARG A 26 -16.55 40.23 -13.44
N LEU A 27 -16.65 39.68 -12.23
CA LEU A 27 -17.93 39.58 -11.53
C LEU A 27 -18.33 40.97 -11.01
N GLN A 28 -19.43 41.53 -11.53
CA GLN A 28 -20.08 42.67 -10.88
C GLN A 28 -21.05 42.14 -9.83
N GLU A 29 -20.84 42.51 -8.56
CA GLU A 29 -21.71 42.10 -7.45
C GLU A 29 -23.10 42.75 -7.57
N ASN A 30 -24.04 42.09 -8.24
CA ASN A 30 -25.44 42.43 -8.16
C ASN A 30 -26.10 41.64 -7.02
N LYS A 31 -26.46 42.35 -5.95
CA LYS A 31 -26.95 41.79 -4.66
C LYS A 31 -28.31 41.05 -4.72
N ASN A 32 -28.91 40.84 -5.87
CA ASN A 32 -30.25 40.25 -5.97
C ASN A 32 -30.32 39.19 -7.08
N ASN A 33 -29.98 37.94 -6.76
CA ASN A 33 -30.66 36.75 -7.32
C ASN A 33 -30.27 35.48 -6.55
N ASN A 34 -31.28 34.74 -6.08
CA ASN A 34 -31.16 33.46 -5.35
C ASN A 34 -30.84 32.26 -6.28
N ASN A 35 -29.93 32.43 -7.24
CA ASN A 35 -29.45 31.31 -8.04
C ASN A 35 -28.10 30.83 -7.50
N LEU A 36 -28.01 29.54 -7.17
CA LEU A 36 -26.77 28.86 -6.79
C LEU A 36 -25.88 28.72 -8.03
N SER A 37 -24.94 29.62 -8.20
CA SER A 37 -23.87 29.53 -9.21
C SER A 37 -22.53 29.30 -8.51
N CYS A 38 -21.77 28.30 -8.98
CA CYS A 38 -20.40 28.07 -8.54
C CYS A 38 -19.44 28.87 -9.44
N TYR A 39 -18.64 29.75 -8.83
CA TYR A 39 -17.60 30.50 -9.51
C TYR A 39 -16.23 30.01 -9.05
N LEU A 40 -15.25 29.94 -9.96
CA LEU A 40 -13.84 29.85 -9.58
C LEU A 40 -13.35 31.28 -9.36
N LEU A 41 -13.29 31.70 -8.10
CA LEU A 41 -12.66 32.98 -7.72
C LEU A 41 -11.15 32.77 -7.77
N LYS A 42 -10.50 33.44 -8.72
CA LYS A 42 -9.05 33.64 -8.69
C LYS A 42 -8.86 35.09 -8.28
N ASP A 43 -8.35 35.29 -7.06
CA ASP A 43 -7.88 36.61 -6.64
C ASP A 43 -6.72 37.00 -7.59
N ASP A 44 -6.63 38.27 -7.97
CA ASP A 44 -5.54 38.77 -8.83
C ASP A 44 -4.24 38.81 -8.00
N ASP A 45 -3.75 37.63 -7.63
CA ASP A 45 -2.41 37.44 -7.11
C ASP A 45 -1.45 38.05 -8.13
N SER A 46 -0.49 38.84 -7.66
CA SER A 46 0.49 39.46 -8.55
C SER A 46 1.16 38.37 -9.40
N VAL A 47 1.60 38.72 -10.61
CA VAL A 47 2.37 37.78 -11.47
C VAL A 47 3.53 37.15 -10.68
N GLU A 48 4.08 37.90 -9.73
CA GLU A 48 5.14 37.49 -8.83
C GLU A 48 4.72 36.42 -7.82
N ASP A 49 3.49 36.49 -7.29
CA ASP A 49 2.91 35.47 -6.42
C ASP A 49 2.52 34.22 -7.20
N THR A 50 2.04 34.37 -8.45
CA THR A 50 1.77 33.23 -9.34
C THR A 50 3.08 32.55 -9.77
N LEU A 51 4.13 33.31 -10.04
CA LEU A 51 5.47 32.77 -10.33
C LEU A 51 6.08 32.12 -9.09
N LYS A 52 5.92 32.72 -7.90
CA LYS A 52 6.30 32.07 -6.64
C LYS A 52 5.58 30.76 -6.46
N LEU A 53 4.26 30.71 -6.62
CA LEU A 53 3.48 29.50 -6.50
C LEU A 53 3.87 28.46 -7.56
N PHE A 54 4.18 28.89 -8.79
CA PHE A 54 4.68 28.02 -9.85
C PHE A 54 6.05 27.42 -9.50
N PHE A 55 7.00 28.23 -9.03
CA PHE A 55 8.31 27.75 -8.57
C PHE A 55 8.23 26.98 -7.24
N GLU A 56 7.26 27.26 -6.38
CA GLU A 56 6.94 26.49 -5.17
C GLU A 56 6.34 25.12 -5.54
N LEU A 57 5.50 25.06 -6.58
CA LEU A 57 4.96 23.82 -7.13
C LEU A 57 6.00 23.00 -7.90
N GLU A 58 6.94 23.64 -8.60
CA GLU A 58 8.12 22.95 -9.17
C GLU A 58 9.10 22.51 -8.08
N SER A 59 9.23 23.28 -6.98
CA SER A 59 10.09 22.92 -5.83
C SER A 59 9.43 22.01 -4.80
N LEU A 60 8.13 21.71 -4.94
CA LEU A 60 7.47 20.59 -4.25
C LEU A 60 8.04 19.21 -4.66
N GLY A 61 9.02 19.18 -5.58
CA GLY A 61 9.88 18.03 -5.85
C GLY A 61 11.35 18.17 -5.43
N ILE A 62 11.88 19.37 -5.15
CA ILE A 62 13.29 19.59 -4.81
C ILE A 62 13.42 20.86 -3.95
N LYS A 63 13.47 20.67 -2.63
CA LYS A 63 14.38 21.46 -1.80
C LYS A 63 15.45 20.49 -1.34
N ASP A 64 16.68 20.68 -1.79
CA ASP A 64 17.82 20.16 -1.06
C ASP A 64 17.71 20.80 0.32
N ASP A 65 17.24 20.06 1.31
CA ASP A 65 17.26 20.54 2.68
C ASP A 65 18.75 20.80 3.04
N PRO A 66 19.17 22.05 3.29
CA PRO A 66 20.53 22.33 3.72
C PRO A 66 20.85 21.68 5.07
N TYR A 67 19.83 21.18 5.80
CA TYR A 67 19.97 20.25 6.92
C TYR A 67 19.96 18.78 6.47
N TYR A 68 20.68 18.45 5.39
CA TYR A 68 21.17 17.08 5.19
C TYR A 68 21.95 16.69 6.44
N HIS A 69 21.25 16.04 7.38
CA HIS A 69 21.83 15.57 8.62
C HIS A 69 22.91 14.58 8.22
N LYS A 70 24.18 14.99 8.36
CA LYS A 70 25.34 14.11 8.12
C LYS A 70 25.26 12.81 8.93
N ASP A 71 24.47 12.80 10.00
CA ASP A 71 24.17 11.66 10.85
C ASP A 71 22.68 11.26 10.80
N ASP A 72 22.25 10.70 9.66
CA ASP A 72 20.96 10.03 9.60
C ASP A 72 21.01 8.74 10.45
N GLN A 73 20.23 8.71 11.53
CA GLN A 73 20.21 7.60 12.48
C GLN A 73 19.74 6.29 11.83
N ALA A 74 18.81 6.34 10.88
CA ALA A 74 18.38 5.15 10.15
C ALA A 74 19.53 4.57 9.33
N MET A 75 20.29 5.44 8.65
CA MET A 75 21.45 5.06 7.86
C MET A 75 22.58 4.50 8.73
N ASN A 76 22.81 5.08 9.91
CA ASN A 76 23.81 4.58 10.85
C ASN A 76 23.45 3.17 11.35
N ILE A 77 22.21 2.98 11.84
CA ILE A 77 21.71 1.67 12.25
C ILE A 77 21.82 0.67 11.09
N PHE A 78 21.44 1.07 9.88
CA PHE A 78 21.52 0.21 8.70
C PHE A 78 22.97 -0.23 8.43
N LYS A 79 23.92 0.71 8.38
CA LYS A 79 25.34 0.42 8.10
C LYS A 79 25.98 -0.46 9.18
N GLU A 80 25.62 -0.25 10.44
CA GLU A 80 26.16 -1.02 11.57
C GLU A 80 25.59 -2.43 11.66
N THR A 81 24.31 -2.61 11.30
CA THR A 81 23.58 -3.87 11.53
C THR A 81 23.44 -4.73 10.28
N MET A 82 23.68 -4.18 9.09
CA MET A 82 23.58 -4.94 7.84
C MET A 82 24.64 -6.04 7.80
N GLN A 83 24.17 -7.28 7.67
CA GLN A 83 25.01 -8.46 7.56
C GLN A 83 24.60 -9.30 6.36
N PHE A 84 25.56 -9.92 5.68
CA PHE A 84 25.26 -10.88 4.61
C PHE A 84 25.36 -12.30 5.17
N ASN A 85 24.27 -13.07 5.11
CA ASN A 85 24.21 -14.43 5.68
C ASN A 85 24.56 -15.51 4.65
N ASN A 86 25.37 -15.19 3.63
CA ASN A 86 25.69 -15.99 2.45
C ASN A 86 24.55 -16.20 1.43
N GLU A 87 23.32 -15.83 1.76
CA GLU A 87 22.18 -15.91 0.84
C GLU A 87 21.54 -14.54 0.60
N ARG A 88 21.35 -13.77 1.67
CA ARG A 88 20.62 -12.49 1.70
C ARG A 88 21.26 -11.52 2.67
N TYR A 89 20.99 -10.24 2.42
CA TYR A 89 21.27 -9.20 3.41
C TYR A 89 20.23 -9.28 4.53
N VAL A 90 20.69 -9.31 5.76
CA VAL A 90 19.89 -9.25 6.98
C VAL A 90 20.10 -7.88 7.58
N VAL A 91 19.01 -7.18 7.87
CA VAL A 91 19.04 -5.81 8.39
C VAL A 91 18.15 -5.68 9.62
N GLU A 92 18.49 -4.72 10.48
CA GLU A 92 17.64 -4.31 11.58
C GLU A 92 16.78 -3.12 11.17
N LEU A 93 15.49 -3.16 11.55
CA LEU A 93 14.62 -1.99 11.48
C LEU A 93 15.17 -0.82 12.34
N PRO A 94 15.23 0.40 11.80
CA PRO A 94 15.79 1.57 12.48
C PRO A 94 14.77 2.19 13.44
N PHE A 95 14.55 1.58 14.59
CA PHE A 95 13.57 2.08 15.56
C PHE A 95 14.01 3.41 16.22
N LEU A 96 13.12 4.41 16.28
CA LEU A 96 13.40 5.67 17.02
C LEU A 96 13.31 5.49 18.53
N LYS A 97 12.30 4.74 18.96
CA LYS A 97 12.00 4.46 20.36
C LYS A 97 12.31 3.01 20.67
N ASN A 98 12.28 2.64 21.94
CA ASN A 98 12.32 1.23 22.28
C ASN A 98 11.12 0.53 21.63
N TRP A 99 11.37 -0.33 20.64
CA TRP A 99 10.31 -1.02 19.88
C TRP A 99 9.40 -1.87 20.78
N LYS A 100 9.80 -2.13 22.02
CA LYS A 100 8.96 -2.74 23.07
C LYS A 100 7.75 -1.87 23.47
N GLU A 101 7.70 -0.61 23.06
CA GLU A 101 6.56 0.29 23.27
C GLU A 101 5.49 0.14 22.16
N LEU A 102 5.76 -0.61 21.09
CA LEU A 102 4.85 -0.76 19.95
C LEU A 102 3.68 -1.70 20.26
N SER A 103 2.56 -1.17 20.72
CA SER A 103 1.35 -1.95 21.04
C SER A 103 0.87 -2.83 19.89
N ASP A 104 0.22 -3.96 20.20
CA ASP A 104 -0.25 -4.86 19.15
C ASP A 104 -1.38 -4.25 18.31
N ASN A 105 -1.36 -4.55 17.01
CA ASN A 105 -2.38 -4.11 16.05
C ASN A 105 -3.26 -5.27 15.57
N PHE A 106 -3.41 -6.31 16.39
CA PHE A 106 -4.07 -7.56 15.97
C PHE A 106 -5.54 -7.35 15.61
N SER A 107 -6.26 -6.56 16.41
CA SER A 107 -7.69 -6.29 16.23
C SER A 107 -7.99 -5.70 14.84
N VAL A 108 -7.25 -4.66 14.46
CA VAL A 108 -7.37 -3.96 13.17
C VAL A 108 -6.94 -4.86 12.01
N ALA A 109 -5.80 -5.54 12.14
CA ALA A 109 -5.33 -6.48 11.13
C ALA A 109 -6.33 -7.62 10.88
N LYS A 110 -6.94 -8.16 11.95
CA LYS A 110 -7.98 -9.19 11.86
C LYS A 110 -9.23 -8.69 11.15
N GLN A 111 -9.72 -7.50 11.48
CA GLN A 111 -10.89 -6.92 10.83
C GLN A 111 -10.64 -6.66 9.34
N ARG A 112 -9.51 -6.05 8.99
CA ARG A 112 -9.13 -5.81 7.59
C ARG A 112 -8.93 -7.12 6.82
N PHE A 113 -8.31 -8.12 7.45
CA PHE A 113 -8.19 -9.45 6.86
C PHE A 113 -9.54 -10.12 6.64
N GLN A 114 -10.51 -10.00 7.56
CA GLN A 114 -11.86 -10.52 7.34
C GLN A 114 -12.56 -9.86 6.15
N ASN A 115 -12.40 -8.54 5.98
CA ASN A 115 -12.94 -7.82 4.81
C ASN A 115 -12.29 -8.31 3.51
N LEU A 116 -10.96 -8.42 3.49
CA LEU A 116 -10.20 -8.99 2.37
C LEU A 116 -10.69 -10.40 2.07
N TRP A 117 -10.84 -11.24 3.09
CA TRP A 117 -11.28 -12.63 2.96
C TRP A 117 -12.67 -12.74 2.35
N ARG A 118 -13.64 -11.91 2.77
CA ARG A 118 -14.97 -11.86 2.13
C ARG A 118 -14.90 -11.49 0.65
N ARG A 119 -13.97 -10.60 0.27
CA ARG A 119 -13.73 -10.24 -1.14
C ARG A 119 -13.12 -11.41 -1.91
N LEU A 120 -12.11 -12.08 -1.35
CA LEU A 120 -11.50 -13.27 -1.95
C LEU A 120 -12.53 -14.39 -2.14
N GLN A 121 -13.45 -14.58 -1.18
CA GLN A 121 -14.53 -15.57 -1.29
C GLN A 121 -15.49 -15.30 -2.46
N ARG A 122 -15.67 -14.04 -2.86
CA ARG A 122 -16.55 -13.65 -3.98
C ARG A 122 -15.85 -13.75 -5.34
N ASP A 123 -14.54 -13.49 -5.38
CA ASP A 123 -13.73 -13.46 -6.60
C ASP A 123 -12.71 -14.61 -6.60
N LYS A 124 -13.08 -15.73 -7.25
CA LYS A 124 -12.24 -16.93 -7.32
C LYS A 124 -10.90 -16.69 -8.03
N ILE A 125 -10.86 -15.80 -9.01
CA ILE A 125 -9.64 -15.49 -9.77
C ILE A 125 -8.68 -14.74 -8.84
N LEU A 126 -9.16 -13.70 -8.16
CA LEU A 126 -8.36 -12.94 -7.20
C LEU A 126 -7.87 -13.83 -6.05
N HIS A 127 -8.69 -14.76 -5.57
CA HIS A 127 -8.26 -15.72 -4.56
C HIS A 127 -7.14 -16.64 -5.04
N SER A 128 -7.25 -17.17 -6.26
CA SER A 128 -6.19 -18.01 -6.85
C SER A 128 -4.87 -17.24 -6.93
N GLN A 129 -4.91 -16.02 -7.46
CA GLN A 129 -3.71 -15.17 -7.60
C GLN A 129 -3.13 -14.76 -6.24
N TYR A 130 -3.98 -14.50 -5.25
CA TYR A 130 -3.55 -14.22 -3.87
C TYR A 130 -2.82 -15.42 -3.27
N LEU A 131 -3.37 -16.63 -3.41
CA LEU A 131 -2.73 -17.85 -2.90
C LEU A 131 -1.41 -18.15 -3.61
N GLU A 132 -1.36 -17.99 -4.93
CA GLU A 132 -0.13 -18.13 -5.72
C GLU A 132 0.96 -17.18 -5.20
N THR A 133 0.62 -15.90 -4.98
CA THR A 133 1.56 -14.92 -4.44
C THR A 133 2.06 -15.28 -3.04
N ILE A 134 1.18 -15.77 -2.15
CA ILE A 134 1.58 -16.22 -0.81
C ILE A 134 2.49 -17.47 -0.90
N GLN A 135 2.20 -18.41 -1.79
CA GLN A 135 3.04 -19.59 -1.99
C GLN A 135 4.41 -19.21 -2.57
N ASP A 136 4.45 -18.28 -3.52
CA ASP A 136 5.70 -17.75 -4.06
C ASP A 136 6.55 -17.10 -2.96
N TYR A 137 5.93 -16.33 -2.07
CA TYR A 137 6.63 -15.74 -0.92
C TYR A 137 7.16 -16.81 0.05
N LEU A 138 6.41 -17.90 0.28
CA LEU A 138 6.85 -19.02 1.13
C LEU A 138 8.02 -19.78 0.48
N ASN A 139 7.90 -20.11 -0.81
CA ASN A 139 8.91 -20.85 -1.56
C ASN A 139 10.22 -20.07 -1.69
N GLN A 140 10.12 -18.75 -1.86
CA GLN A 140 11.27 -17.86 -1.85
C GLN A 140 11.77 -17.58 -0.43
N GLY A 141 11.14 -18.08 0.64
CA GLY A 141 11.55 -17.78 2.02
C GLY A 141 11.47 -16.28 2.37
N ILE A 142 10.61 -15.52 1.68
CA ILE A 142 10.31 -14.11 2.00
C ILE A 142 9.44 -14.05 3.25
N ILE A 143 8.55 -15.02 3.41
CA ILE A 143 7.66 -15.15 4.56
C ILE A 143 7.79 -16.54 5.19
N GLU A 144 7.53 -16.63 6.50
CA GLU A 144 7.58 -17.90 7.24
C GLU A 144 6.41 -18.05 8.21
N LYS A 145 5.94 -19.29 8.42
CA LYS A 145 4.87 -19.58 9.38
C LYS A 145 5.40 -19.44 10.81
N VAL A 146 4.65 -18.74 11.67
CA VAL A 146 5.00 -18.61 13.09
C VAL A 146 4.86 -19.96 13.79
N LYS A 147 5.98 -20.51 14.31
CA LYS A 147 6.03 -21.87 14.88
C LYS A 147 5.35 -22.02 16.24
N ASN A 148 5.39 -20.98 17.08
CA ASN A 148 4.82 -21.05 18.43
C ASN A 148 4.20 -19.70 18.81
N THR A 149 2.88 -19.61 18.81
CA THR A 149 2.14 -18.39 19.17
C THR A 149 2.16 -18.12 20.67
N GLU A 150 2.18 -19.19 21.48
CA GLU A 150 2.08 -19.16 22.95
C GLU A 150 3.41 -18.76 23.62
N ALA A 151 4.55 -19.07 23.01
CA ALA A 151 5.87 -18.67 23.50
C ALA A 151 6.19 -17.16 23.33
N ASN A 152 5.27 -16.36 22.78
CA ASN A 152 5.50 -14.93 22.50
C ASN A 152 4.87 -13.98 23.51
N ILE A 153 4.37 -14.49 24.66
CA ILE A 153 3.75 -13.66 25.70
C ILE A 153 4.70 -12.55 26.20
N HIS A 154 6.02 -12.70 26.01
CA HIS A 154 7.04 -11.72 26.38
C HIS A 154 7.77 -11.06 25.20
N LYS A 155 7.30 -11.23 23.96
CA LYS A 155 7.90 -10.60 22.78
C LYS A 155 6.98 -9.52 22.23
N GLN A 156 7.55 -8.42 21.74
CA GLN A 156 6.73 -7.45 21.03
C GLN A 156 6.23 -8.06 19.74
N VAL A 157 4.92 -8.01 19.54
CA VAL A 157 4.28 -8.53 18.35
C VAL A 157 3.44 -7.42 17.72
N TYR A 158 3.59 -7.24 16.42
CA TYR A 158 2.79 -6.30 15.67
C TYR A 158 2.24 -6.95 14.40
N TYR A 159 0.98 -6.64 14.09
CA TYR A 159 0.27 -7.22 12.97
C TYR A 159 0.00 -6.15 11.92
N LEU A 160 0.59 -6.34 10.74
CA LEU A 160 0.37 -5.54 9.56
C LEU A 160 -0.91 -6.03 8.87
N PRO A 161 -1.93 -5.18 8.72
CA PRO A 161 -2.97 -5.43 7.76
C PRO A 161 -2.40 -5.45 6.34
N HIS A 162 -3.04 -6.20 5.46
CA HIS A 162 -2.65 -6.28 4.07
C HIS A 162 -3.84 -6.29 3.13
N GLN A 163 -3.58 -5.90 1.89
CA GLN A 163 -4.56 -5.89 0.82
C GLN A 163 -3.95 -6.35 -0.50
N THR A 164 -4.82 -6.85 -1.38
CA THR A 164 -4.45 -7.19 -2.76
C THR A 164 -4.70 -6.00 -3.69
N ILE A 165 -3.71 -5.69 -4.52
CA ILE A 165 -3.78 -4.72 -5.60
C ILE A 165 -3.75 -5.47 -6.93
N LYS A 166 -4.77 -5.24 -7.76
CA LYS A 166 -4.80 -5.68 -9.15
C LYS A 166 -4.08 -4.63 -10.00
N ARG A 167 -3.11 -5.05 -10.81
CA ARG A 167 -2.55 -4.21 -11.87
C ARG A 167 -3.31 -4.52 -13.16
N GLU A 168 -4.20 -3.63 -13.56
CA GLU A 168 -4.91 -3.75 -14.83
C GLU A 168 -3.95 -3.45 -16.00
N GLY A 169 -4.04 -4.20 -17.10
CA GLY A 169 -3.33 -3.91 -18.35
C GLY A 169 -2.00 -4.65 -18.63
N ARG A 170 -1.58 -5.63 -17.82
CA ARG A 170 -0.49 -6.57 -18.20
C ARG A 170 -1.04 -7.93 -18.61
N VAL A 171 -0.41 -8.55 -19.61
CA VAL A 171 -0.68 -9.93 -20.08
C VAL A 171 -0.60 -10.94 -18.92
N THR A 172 0.21 -10.65 -17.91
CA THR A 172 0.27 -11.35 -16.63
C THR A 172 -0.24 -10.44 -15.50
N THR A 173 -1.52 -10.53 -15.16
CA THR A 173 -2.11 -9.87 -13.98
C THR A 173 -1.55 -10.49 -12.69
N SER A 174 -0.31 -10.12 -12.33
CA SER A 174 0.26 -10.49 -11.03
C SER A 174 -0.42 -9.64 -9.95
N THR A 175 -1.26 -10.29 -9.13
CA THR A 175 -1.83 -9.66 -7.93
C THR A 175 -0.69 -9.39 -6.95
N SER A 176 -0.50 -8.13 -6.56
CA SER A 176 0.50 -7.77 -5.56
C SER A 176 -0.14 -7.64 -4.18
N ILE A 177 0.57 -8.11 -3.15
CA ILE A 177 0.17 -7.92 -1.75
C ILE A 177 0.92 -6.70 -1.18
N VAL A 178 0.15 -5.78 -0.61
CA VAL A 178 0.67 -4.58 0.07
C VAL A 178 0.30 -4.64 1.54
N PHE A 179 1.28 -4.36 2.38
CA PHE A 179 1.17 -4.31 3.83
C PHE A 179 1.10 -2.86 4.29
N ASP A 180 0.20 -2.57 5.22
CA ASP A 180 -0.02 -1.24 5.76
C ASP A 180 0.63 -1.12 7.14
N ALA A 181 1.81 -0.50 7.20
CA ALA A 181 2.51 -0.23 8.47
C ALA A 181 2.14 1.10 9.14
N ALA A 182 1.33 1.92 8.48
CA ALA A 182 0.76 3.12 9.09
C ALA A 182 -0.50 2.80 9.90
N SER A 183 -1.11 1.63 9.70
CA SER A 183 -2.31 1.22 10.43
C SER A 183 -2.04 0.93 11.90
N HIS A 184 -2.75 1.60 12.80
CA HIS A 184 -2.68 1.41 14.25
C HIS A 184 -4.08 1.40 14.88
N GLN A 185 -4.17 1.00 16.16
CA GLN A 185 -5.39 1.19 16.96
C GLN A 185 -5.52 2.65 17.38
N THR A 186 -6.72 3.10 17.73
CA THR A 186 -6.95 4.47 18.22
C THR A 186 -6.06 4.77 19.43
N ASN A 187 -5.33 5.89 19.40
CA ASN A 187 -4.37 6.34 20.42
C ASN A 187 -3.13 5.46 20.59
N GLU A 188 -2.85 4.55 19.67
CA GLU A 188 -1.62 3.73 19.66
C GLU A 188 -0.67 4.17 18.54
N LEU A 189 0.60 3.80 18.64
CA LEU A 189 1.59 4.09 17.60
C LEU A 189 1.50 3.08 16.45
N SER A 190 1.72 3.55 15.22
CA SER A 190 1.97 2.67 14.08
C SER A 190 3.40 2.19 14.03
N LEU A 191 3.67 1.14 13.25
CA LEU A 191 5.04 0.70 13.02
C LEU A 191 5.85 1.84 12.38
N ASN A 192 5.28 2.58 11.44
CA ASN A 192 5.95 3.72 10.82
C ASN A 192 6.29 4.84 11.83
N ASP A 193 5.41 5.12 12.81
CA ASP A 193 5.69 6.12 13.85
C ASP A 193 6.85 5.71 14.78
N CYS A 194 7.18 4.42 14.79
CA CYS A 194 8.29 3.85 15.56
C CYS A 194 9.58 3.70 14.75
N LEU A 195 9.60 3.96 13.44
CA LEU A 195 10.79 3.82 12.57
C LEU A 195 11.31 5.16 12.04
N TRP A 196 12.63 5.37 12.11
CA TRP A 196 13.23 6.54 11.49
C TRP A 196 12.95 6.50 9.97
N PRO A 197 12.42 7.59 9.37
CA PRO A 197 12.04 7.62 7.96
C PRO A 197 13.23 7.44 7.01
N GLY A 198 14.45 7.66 7.51
CA GLY A 198 15.69 7.58 6.74
C GLY A 198 15.80 8.67 5.68
N PRO A 199 16.96 8.75 5.00
CA PRO A 199 17.19 9.79 4.02
C PRO A 199 16.60 9.39 2.68
N ASN A 200 16.26 10.38 1.84
CA ASN A 200 15.86 10.10 0.47
C ASN A 200 17.06 9.58 -0.34
N LEU A 201 17.08 8.28 -0.63
CA LEU A 201 18.10 7.62 -1.45
C LEU A 201 17.77 7.60 -2.94
N ASN A 202 16.62 8.16 -3.34
CA ASN A 202 16.30 8.23 -4.76
C ASN A 202 17.19 9.29 -5.41
N PRO A 203 17.86 8.96 -6.53
CA PRO A 203 18.61 9.96 -7.27
C PRO A 203 17.67 11.03 -7.80
N ASN A 204 18.17 12.26 -7.92
CA ASN A 204 17.43 13.35 -8.53
C ASN A 204 17.01 12.96 -9.96
N LEU A 205 15.71 13.03 -10.26
CA LEU A 205 15.17 12.60 -11.55
C LEU A 205 15.75 13.41 -12.71
N LEU A 206 15.96 14.72 -12.52
CA LEU A 206 16.54 15.59 -13.53
C LEU A 206 17.98 15.16 -13.85
N ASP A 207 18.79 14.88 -12.82
CA ASP A 207 20.16 14.42 -12.98
C ASP A 207 20.22 13.07 -13.72
N VAL A 208 19.31 12.16 -13.39
CA VAL A 208 19.17 10.87 -14.09
C VAL A 208 18.81 11.10 -15.56
N LEU A 209 17.85 11.96 -15.87
CA LEU A 209 17.41 12.25 -17.24
C LEU A 209 18.50 12.95 -18.07
N ILE A 210 19.22 13.90 -17.48
CA ILE A 210 20.35 14.57 -18.12
C ILE A 210 21.46 13.55 -18.41
N SER A 211 21.83 12.73 -17.42
CA SER A 211 22.83 11.67 -17.58
C SER A 211 22.43 10.69 -18.68
N PHE A 212 21.14 10.33 -18.76
CA PHE A 212 20.63 9.44 -19.81
C PHE A 212 20.73 10.07 -21.21
N ARG A 213 20.59 11.39 -21.33
CA ARG A 213 20.67 12.12 -22.61
C ARG A 213 22.11 12.46 -23.03
N LEU A 214 23.00 12.73 -22.09
CA LEU A 214 24.39 13.12 -22.39
C LEU A 214 25.26 11.92 -22.76
N ASN A 215 24.91 10.72 -22.30
CA ASN A 215 25.67 9.51 -22.61
C ASN A 215 25.20 8.89 -23.93
N ARG A 216 26.17 8.48 -24.77
CA ARG A 216 25.90 7.85 -26.08
C ARG A 216 25.13 6.53 -25.97
N ILE A 217 25.30 5.81 -24.85
CA ILE A 217 24.69 4.51 -24.60
C ILE A 217 24.02 4.57 -23.24
N ALA A 218 22.76 4.16 -23.19
CA ALA A 218 22.01 4.05 -21.95
C ALA A 218 21.51 2.62 -21.78
N ILE A 219 21.75 2.05 -20.60
CA ILE A 219 21.33 0.70 -20.24
C ILE A 219 20.22 0.82 -19.20
N SER A 220 19.11 0.14 -19.47
CA SER A 220 17.99 0.04 -18.54
C SER A 220 17.67 -1.43 -18.30
N SER A 221 17.43 -1.80 -17.05
CA SER A 221 17.06 -3.15 -16.64
C SER A 221 16.14 -3.08 -15.43
N ASP A 222 15.16 -3.97 -15.38
CA ASP A 222 14.25 -4.11 -14.24
C ASP A 222 14.87 -5.05 -13.21
N ILE A 223 15.16 -4.52 -12.02
CA ILE A 223 15.67 -5.32 -10.90
C ILE A 223 14.46 -5.99 -10.23
N ARG A 224 14.21 -7.25 -10.61
CA ARG A 224 13.21 -8.12 -9.98
C ARG A 224 13.34 -8.07 -8.46
N PRO A 225 12.20 -8.11 -7.74
CA PRO A 225 11.93 -7.21 -6.62
C PRO A 225 13.08 -7.20 -5.59
N ALA A 226 13.98 -6.22 -5.74
CA ALA A 226 15.18 -6.06 -4.92
C ALA A 226 14.88 -6.00 -3.42
N PHE A 227 13.78 -5.31 -3.07
CA PHE A 227 13.35 -5.17 -1.69
C PHE A 227 12.94 -6.48 -1.01
N LEU A 228 12.54 -7.51 -1.78
CA LEU A 228 12.18 -8.83 -1.22
C LEU A 228 13.41 -9.71 -0.97
N GLN A 229 14.60 -9.29 -1.39
CA GLN A 229 15.85 -10.01 -1.12
C GLN A 229 16.50 -9.61 0.20
N ILE A 230 15.92 -8.64 0.92
CA ILE A 230 16.39 -8.19 2.22
C ILE A 230 15.59 -8.91 3.31
N CYS A 231 16.31 -9.61 4.19
CA CYS A 231 15.77 -10.27 5.37
C CYS A 231 15.79 -9.34 6.57
N LEU A 232 14.82 -9.51 7.47
CA LEU A 232 14.85 -8.86 8.78
C LEU A 232 15.60 -9.69 9.81
N ALA A 233 16.31 -9.01 10.71
CA ALA A 233 16.89 -9.62 11.89
C ALA A 233 15.82 -10.36 12.72
N ASN A 234 16.16 -11.54 13.24
CA ASN A 234 15.21 -12.42 13.93
C ASN A 234 14.46 -11.74 15.08
N LYS A 235 15.10 -10.77 15.77
CA LYS A 235 14.48 -10.00 16.85
C LYS A 235 13.33 -9.09 16.41
N HIS A 236 13.31 -8.64 15.15
CA HIS A 236 12.30 -7.71 14.63
C HIS A 236 11.24 -8.37 13.76
N LYS A 237 11.41 -9.65 13.37
CA LYS A 237 10.42 -10.38 12.57
C LYS A 237 9.01 -10.39 13.20
N ASP A 238 8.92 -10.39 14.52
CA ASP A 238 7.64 -10.37 15.23
C ASP A 238 6.88 -9.04 15.12
N THR A 239 7.55 -7.95 14.70
CA THR A 239 6.93 -6.62 14.51
C THR A 239 6.23 -6.46 13.16
N VAL A 240 6.16 -7.53 12.36
CA VAL A 240 5.75 -7.46 10.95
C VAL A 240 4.89 -8.65 10.55
N ARG A 241 4.18 -9.21 11.53
CA ARG A 241 3.33 -10.37 11.29
C ARG A 241 2.11 -9.98 10.47
N PHE A 242 1.51 -10.94 9.79
CA PHE A 242 0.22 -10.76 9.15
C PHE A 242 -0.61 -12.04 9.23
N LEU A 243 -1.91 -11.89 8.96
CA LEU A 243 -2.86 -12.99 9.04
C LEU A 243 -3.15 -13.54 7.65
N TRP A 244 -3.24 -14.86 7.53
CA TRP A 244 -3.72 -15.47 6.29
C TRP A 244 -4.46 -16.79 6.55
N LYS A 245 -5.14 -17.27 5.52
CA LYS A 245 -5.86 -18.55 5.52
C LYS A 245 -5.49 -19.35 4.27
N GLU A 246 -5.24 -20.64 4.48
CA GLU A 246 -4.77 -21.56 3.43
C GLU A 246 -5.90 -22.09 2.55
N ARG A 247 -7.12 -22.23 3.10
CA ARG A 247 -8.25 -22.79 2.37
C ARG A 247 -9.49 -21.93 2.56
N MET A 248 -10.25 -21.76 1.48
CA MET A 248 -11.64 -21.35 1.60
C MET A 248 -12.40 -22.44 2.36
N GLU A 249 -13.00 -22.08 3.49
CA GLU A 249 -14.13 -22.87 3.96
C GLU A 249 -15.23 -22.71 2.92
N MET A 250 -15.43 -23.72 2.09
CA MET A 250 -16.71 -23.84 1.39
C MET A 250 -17.76 -23.93 2.49
N ARG A 251 -18.83 -23.13 2.39
CA ARG A 251 -19.96 -23.24 3.32
C ARG A 251 -20.42 -24.69 3.24
N LYS A 252 -20.16 -25.45 4.30
CA LYS A 252 -20.58 -26.84 4.40
C LYS A 252 -22.07 -26.82 4.66
N TRP A 253 -22.85 -27.40 3.75
CA TRP A 253 -24.28 -27.51 3.92
C TRP A 253 -24.57 -28.79 4.71
N ILE A 254 -25.06 -28.63 5.93
CA ILE A 254 -25.35 -29.75 6.83
C ILE A 254 -26.85 -30.00 6.80
N SER A 255 -27.26 -31.22 6.46
CA SER A 255 -28.66 -31.64 6.46
C SER A 255 -28.74 -33.15 6.69
N ASN A 256 -29.80 -33.63 7.33
CA ASN A 256 -30.12 -35.06 7.41
C ASN A 256 -31.05 -35.52 6.27
N ASP A 257 -31.49 -34.61 5.42
CA ASP A 257 -32.28 -34.93 4.23
C ASP A 257 -31.36 -35.30 3.06
N THR A 258 -31.29 -36.60 2.76
CA THR A 258 -30.51 -37.18 1.66
C THR A 258 -30.92 -36.66 0.28
N THR A 259 -32.19 -36.29 0.10
CA THR A 259 -32.71 -35.71 -1.16
C THR A 259 -32.18 -34.30 -1.34
N LEU A 260 -32.25 -33.49 -0.29
CA LEU A 260 -31.75 -32.11 -0.28
C LEU A 260 -30.23 -32.05 -0.45
N MET A 261 -29.51 -32.96 0.21
CA MET A 261 -28.05 -33.09 0.04
C MET A 261 -27.68 -33.45 -1.40
N SER A 262 -28.40 -34.39 -2.03
CA SER A 262 -28.15 -34.76 -3.43
C SER A 262 -28.42 -33.60 -4.39
N GLN A 263 -29.46 -32.79 -4.13
CA GLN A 263 -29.75 -31.59 -4.90
C GLN A 263 -28.68 -30.50 -4.77
N TRP A 264 -28.13 -30.30 -3.57
CA TRP A 264 -27.04 -29.35 -3.35
C TRP A 264 -25.71 -29.84 -3.91
N ALA A 265 -25.40 -31.14 -3.80
CA ALA A 265 -24.24 -31.75 -4.43
C ALA A 265 -24.28 -31.62 -5.97
N ALA A 266 -25.44 -31.83 -6.59
CA ALA A 266 -25.64 -31.62 -8.03
C ALA A 266 -25.44 -30.14 -8.46
N LYS A 267 -25.59 -29.18 -7.53
CA LYS A 267 -25.30 -27.76 -7.73
C LYS A 267 -23.86 -27.37 -7.35
N GLY A 268 -23.00 -28.34 -7.02
CA GLY A 268 -21.58 -28.14 -6.70
C GLY A 268 -21.29 -27.68 -5.27
N PHE A 269 -22.19 -27.93 -4.32
CA PHE A 269 -21.97 -27.65 -2.90
C PHE A 269 -21.46 -28.89 -2.14
N ASP A 270 -20.52 -28.70 -1.20
CA ASP A 270 -20.11 -29.75 -0.27
C ASP A 270 -21.19 -29.96 0.81
N THR A 271 -21.76 -31.16 0.87
CA THR A 271 -22.85 -31.53 1.81
C THR A 271 -22.42 -32.62 2.80
N TYR A 272 -22.81 -32.51 4.07
CA TYR A 272 -22.47 -33.48 5.12
C TYR A 272 -23.68 -33.81 6.02
N PRO A 273 -23.85 -35.06 6.50
CA PRO A 273 -24.91 -35.44 7.43
C PRO A 273 -24.66 -34.90 8.86
N VAL A 274 -25.71 -34.69 9.66
CA VAL A 274 -25.63 -34.04 10.99
C VAL A 274 -24.92 -34.91 12.04
N ASP A 275 -24.87 -36.24 11.89
CA ASP A 275 -24.43 -37.17 12.95
C ASP A 275 -23.09 -37.88 12.69
N THR A 276 -22.11 -37.16 12.16
CA THR A 276 -20.71 -37.55 12.40
C THR A 276 -20.09 -36.44 13.23
N SER A 277 -19.35 -36.80 14.28
CA SER A 277 -18.42 -35.91 14.96
C SER A 277 -17.40 -35.39 13.95
N VAL A 278 -17.80 -34.41 13.15
CA VAL A 278 -16.89 -33.61 12.34
C VAL A 278 -16.11 -32.85 13.39
N SER A 279 -14.89 -33.32 13.65
CA SER A 279 -13.87 -32.49 14.27
C SER A 279 -13.91 -31.18 13.48
N LEU A 280 -14.43 -30.14 14.14
CA LEU A 280 -14.38 -28.77 13.64
C LEU A 280 -12.91 -28.52 13.45
N GLY A 281 -12.43 -28.69 12.21
CA GLY A 281 -11.04 -28.50 11.86
C GLY A 281 -10.66 -27.14 12.41
N SER A 282 -9.85 -27.14 13.46
CA SER A 282 -9.57 -25.95 14.26
C SER A 282 -9.18 -24.85 13.29
N ASN A 283 -10.02 -23.83 13.18
CA ASN A 283 -9.88 -22.71 12.27
C ASN A 283 -8.67 -21.88 12.68
N LYS A 284 -7.48 -22.39 12.41
CA LYS A 284 -6.23 -21.71 12.72
C LYS A 284 -6.01 -20.67 11.64
N THR A 285 -6.42 -19.44 11.92
CA THR A 285 -5.86 -18.28 11.22
C THR A 285 -4.35 -18.41 11.37
N LYS A 286 -3.65 -18.58 10.25
CA LYS A 286 -2.21 -18.78 10.28
C LYS A 286 -1.56 -17.42 10.39
N ILE A 287 -0.63 -17.31 11.32
CA ILE A 287 0.18 -16.11 11.50
C ILE A 287 1.49 -16.36 10.77
N VAL A 288 1.93 -15.37 10.01
CA VAL A 288 3.14 -15.43 9.20
C VAL A 288 3.99 -14.20 9.45
N HIS A 289 5.30 -14.36 9.47
CA HIS A 289 6.26 -13.26 9.48
C HIS A 289 6.48 -12.71 8.08
N ASN A 290 6.49 -11.39 7.96
CA ASN A 290 6.93 -10.72 6.74
C ASN A 290 8.44 -10.41 6.83
N CYS A 291 9.19 -10.49 5.74
CA CYS A 291 10.45 -9.75 5.64
C CYS A 291 10.12 -8.44 4.92
N ILE A 292 10.12 -7.33 5.67
CA ILE A 292 9.56 -6.04 5.21
C ILE A 292 10.19 -5.56 3.90
N LYS A 293 9.31 -5.00 3.06
CA LYS A 293 9.58 -4.00 2.02
C LYS A 293 9.79 -2.64 2.67
N CYS A 294 10.92 -1.98 2.42
CA CYS A 294 11.16 -0.60 2.88
C CYS A 294 9.91 0.28 2.64
N PHE A 295 9.38 0.85 3.71
CA PHE A 295 8.26 1.78 3.65
C PHE A 295 8.74 3.10 3.02
N LYS A 296 7.91 3.64 2.13
CA LYS A 296 8.03 5.02 1.65
C LYS A 296 7.22 5.92 2.57
#